data_AF-W1XXA6-F1
#
_entry.id   AF-W1XXA6-F1
#
_cell.length_a   1.000
_cell.length_b   1.000
_cell.length_c   1.000
_cell.angle_alpha   90.00
_cell.angle_beta   90.00
_cell.angle_gamma   90.00
#
_symmetry.space_group_name_H-M   'P 1'
#
loop_
_entity.id
_entity.type
_entity.pdbx_description
1 polymer ?
#
loop_
_entity_poly.entity_id
_entity_poly.type
_entity_poly.pdbx_seq_one_letter_code
_entity_poly.pdbx_strand_id
1 'polypeptide(L)'
;ITSDKEFFEKLSQEQTRKFFETAKNYFAENYGETNVAYASVHLDESTPHMHLGIVPMRNGKLSSKVMFNREELKHIQEDLPKY
;
A
#
# COMPACT_ATOMS: atom_id res chain seq x y z
N ILE A 1 -2.12 -1.52 4.88
CA ILE A 1 -3.16 -0.91 4.03
C ILE A 1 -4.50 -1.55 4.38
N THR A 2 -5.50 -0.77 4.77
CA THR A 2 -6.83 -1.25 5.18
C THR A 2 -7.81 -0.08 5.22
N SER A 3 -9.05 -0.34 5.63
CA SER A 3 -10.14 0.60 5.91
C SER A 3 -10.90 0.09 7.15
N ASP A 4 -12.08 0.63 7.44
CA ASP A 4 -12.98 0.08 8.46
C ASP A 4 -13.71 -1.18 7.98
N LYS A 5 -14.40 -1.85 8.92
CA LYS A 5 -15.15 -3.08 8.63
C LYS A 5 -16.33 -2.84 7.68
N GLU A 6 -17.06 -1.75 7.89
CA GLU A 6 -18.25 -1.41 7.09
C GLU A 6 -17.91 -1.17 5.61
N PHE A 7 -16.71 -0.67 5.32
CA PHE A 7 -16.20 -0.55 3.97
C PHE A 7 -16.10 -1.92 3.29
N PHE A 8 -15.44 -2.89 3.93
CA PHE A 8 -15.22 -4.22 3.34
C PHE A 8 -16.48 -5.09 3.31
N GLU A 9 -17.42 -4.91 4.24
CA GLU A 9 -18.72 -5.61 4.22
C GLU A 9 -19.55 -5.30 2.96
N LYS A 10 -19.26 -4.18 2.28
CA LYS A 10 -19.92 -3.76 1.03
C LYS A 10 -19.24 -4.32 -0.22
N LEU A 11 -18.10 -4.98 -0.09
CA LEU A 11 -17.30 -5.44 -1.22
C LEU A 11 -17.40 -6.95 -1.43
N SER A 12 -17.41 -7.37 -2.70
CA SER A 12 -17.16 -8.76 -3.07
C SER A 12 -15.69 -9.14 -2.83
N GLN A 13 -15.38 -10.44 -2.90
CA GLN A 13 -14.00 -10.92 -2.83
C GLN A 13 -13.13 -10.34 -3.96
N GLU A 14 -13.68 -10.22 -5.18
CA GLU A 14 -12.98 -9.63 -6.32
C GLU A 14 -12.72 -8.13 -6.11
N GLN A 15 -13.72 -7.40 -5.61
CA GLN A 15 -13.56 -5.97 -5.28
C GLN A 15 -12.54 -5.75 -4.16
N THR A 16 -12.53 -6.62 -3.14
CA THR A 16 -11.55 -6.58 -2.04
C THR A 16 -10.14 -6.87 -2.56
N ARG A 17 -9.99 -7.88 -3.42
CA ARG A 17 -8.71 -8.16 -4.09
C ARG A 17 -8.25 -6.96 -4.90
N LYS A 18 -9.13 -6.39 -5.72
CA LYS A 18 -8.84 -5.21 -6.54
C LYS A 18 -8.43 -4.01 -5.69
N PHE A 19 -9.07 -3.77 -4.54
CA PHE A 19 -8.68 -2.72 -3.60
C PHE A 19 -7.21 -2.86 -3.17
N PHE A 20 -6.77 -4.05 -2.77
CA PHE A 20 -5.38 -4.28 -2.37
C PHE A 20 -4.40 -4.25 -3.56
N GLU A 21 -4.80 -4.76 -4.72
CA GLU A 21 -3.99 -4.69 -5.94
C GLU A 21 -3.78 -3.23 -6.39
N THR A 22 -4.84 -2.41 -6.39
CA THR A 22 -4.76 -0.97 -6.68
C THR A 22 -3.81 -0.27 -5.71
N ALA A 23 -3.93 -0.53 -4.40
CA ALA A 23 -3.02 0.06 -3.43
C ALA A 23 -1.57 -0.41 -3.63
N LYS A 24 -1.33 -1.69 -3.94
CA LYS A 24 0.01 -2.21 -4.28
C LYS A 24 0.57 -1.49 -5.52
N ASN A 25 -0.25 -1.30 -6.55
CA ASN A 25 0.16 -0.63 -7.80
C ASN A 25 0.55 0.83 -7.54
N TYR A 26 -0.19 1.55 -6.71
CA TYR A 26 0.20 2.90 -6.29
C TYR A 26 1.64 2.95 -5.76
N PHE A 27 2.01 2.05 -4.84
CA PHE A 27 3.37 2.02 -4.32
C PHE A 27 4.40 1.53 -5.34
N ALA A 28 4.03 0.58 -6.20
CA ALA A 28 4.92 0.07 -7.25
C ALA A 28 5.24 1.16 -8.30
N GLU A 29 4.25 1.93 -8.73
CA GLU A 29 4.41 2.99 -9.72
C GLU A 29 5.20 4.18 -9.16
N ASN A 30 4.96 4.57 -7.91
CA ASN A 30 5.62 5.72 -7.30
C ASN A 30 7.00 5.42 -6.70
N TYR A 31 7.20 4.21 -6.17
CA TYR A 31 8.43 3.84 -5.45
C TYR A 31 9.24 2.72 -6.12
N GLY A 32 8.77 2.20 -7.25
CA GLY A 32 9.44 1.18 -8.05
C GLY A 32 8.90 -0.23 -7.80
N GLU A 33 8.56 -0.94 -8.86
CA GLU A 33 8.00 -2.29 -8.79
C GLU A 33 8.94 -3.28 -8.09
N THR A 34 10.24 -3.21 -8.37
CA THR A 34 11.25 -4.06 -7.74
C THR A 34 11.45 -3.77 -6.25
N ASN A 35 10.95 -2.63 -5.75
CA ASN A 35 11.00 -2.28 -4.34
C ASN A 35 9.85 -2.90 -3.54
N VAL A 36 8.82 -3.46 -4.19
CA VAL A 36 7.78 -4.23 -3.50
C VAL A 36 8.32 -5.61 -3.14
N ALA A 37 8.79 -5.79 -1.91
CA ALA A 37 9.33 -7.08 -1.45
C ALA A 37 8.23 -8.11 -1.21
N TYR A 38 7.10 -7.68 -0.64
CA TYR A 38 5.94 -8.52 -0.40
C TYR A 38 4.66 -7.70 -0.29
N ALA A 39 3.55 -8.33 -0.61
CA ALA A 39 2.20 -7.82 -0.43
C ALA A 39 1.32 -8.97 0.09
N SER A 40 1.21 -9.12 1.42
CA SER A 40 0.46 -10.19 2.07
C SER A 40 -0.90 -9.67 2.52
N VAL A 41 -1.99 -10.29 2.04
CA VAL A 41 -3.36 -9.93 2.40
C VAL A 41 -3.88 -10.93 3.43
N HIS A 42 -4.34 -10.43 4.57
CA HIS A 42 -4.97 -11.22 5.63
C HIS A 42 -6.48 -11.02 5.58
N LEU A 43 -7.21 -12.13 5.53
CA LEU A 43 -8.69 -12.19 5.50
C LEU A 43 -9.27 -13.00 6.68
N ASP A 44 -8.39 -13.57 7.51
CA ASP A 44 -8.67 -14.44 8.66
C ASP A 44 -8.69 -13.68 10.00
N GLU A 45 -8.53 -12.35 9.95
CA GLU A 45 -8.60 -11.44 11.09
C GLU A 45 -9.89 -10.60 11.08
N SER A 46 -10.04 -9.68 12.04
CA SER A 46 -11.27 -8.89 12.22
C SER A 46 -11.68 -8.03 11.02
N THR A 47 -10.70 -7.48 10.30
CA THR A 47 -10.92 -6.60 9.14
C THR A 47 -9.88 -6.96 8.08
N PRO A 48 -10.29 -7.12 6.80
CA PRO A 48 -9.35 -7.32 5.71
C PRO A 48 -8.24 -6.26 5.68
N HIS A 49 -6.98 -6.69 5.64
CA HIS A 49 -5.86 -5.76 5.53
C HIS A 49 -4.68 -6.38 4.81
N MET A 50 -3.80 -5.51 4.30
CA MET A 50 -2.58 -5.90 3.62
C MET A 50 -1.35 -5.37 4.36
N HIS A 51 -0.40 -6.27 4.63
CA HIS A 51 0.98 -5.94 4.94
C HIS A 51 1.75 -5.79 3.63
N LEU A 52 2.17 -4.56 3.34
CA LEU A 52 2.95 -4.22 2.15
C LEU A 52 4.36 -3.79 2.59
N GLY A 53 5.37 -4.55 2.16
CA GLY A 53 6.77 -4.26 2.44
C GLY A 53 7.44 -3.56 1.26
N ILE A 54 7.80 -2.29 1.43
CA ILE A 54 8.53 -1.51 0.42
C ILE A 54 9.99 -1.35 0.85
N VAL A 55 10.93 -1.84 0.04
CA VAL A 55 12.36 -1.65 0.23
C VAL A 55 12.72 -0.23 -0.19
N PRO A 56 13.25 0.63 0.70
CA PRO A 56 13.48 2.03 0.39
C PRO A 56 14.80 2.23 -0.38
N MET A 57 14.92 1.60 -1.55
CA MET A 57 16.07 1.69 -2.44
C MET A 57 15.83 2.76 -3.51
N ARG A 58 16.69 3.78 -3.56
CA ARG A 58 16.63 4.82 -4.60
C ARG A 58 18.04 5.20 -5.03
N ASN A 59 18.31 5.20 -6.32
CA ASN A 59 19.62 5.55 -6.90
C ASN A 59 20.79 4.76 -6.26
N GLY A 60 20.61 3.45 -6.06
CA GLY A 60 21.61 2.56 -5.46
C GLY A 60 21.84 2.77 -3.96
N LYS A 61 21.00 3.56 -3.28
CA LYS A 61 21.09 3.80 -1.83
C LYS A 61 19.85 3.28 -1.13
N LEU A 62 20.06 2.51 -0.07
CA LEU A 62 19.00 2.03 0.83
C LEU A 62 18.79 3.06 1.96
N SER A 63 17.72 3.83 1.90
CA SER A 63 17.44 4.86 2.91
C SER A 63 15.95 5.20 3.05
N SER A 64 15.33 4.67 4.10
CA SER A 64 13.94 5.03 4.46
C SER A 64 13.81 6.53 4.76
N LYS A 65 14.80 7.14 5.42
CA LYS A 65 14.82 8.57 5.76
C LYS A 65 14.66 9.48 4.53
N VAL A 66 15.24 9.09 3.39
CA VAL A 66 15.16 9.87 2.16
C VAL A 66 13.84 9.60 1.43
N MET A 67 13.44 8.33 1.34
CA MET A 67 12.23 7.92 0.61
C MET A 67 10.95 8.36 1.33
N PHE A 68 10.77 8.01 2.60
CA PHE A 68 9.55 8.28 3.37
C PHE A 68 9.79 9.37 4.43
N ASN A 69 10.08 10.57 3.95
CA ASN A 69 10.19 11.75 4.81
C ASN A 69 8.80 12.33 5.15
N ARG A 70 8.76 13.39 5.99
CA ARG A 70 7.50 14.02 6.42
C ARG A 70 6.62 14.49 5.27
N GLU A 71 7.20 15.11 4.25
CA GLU A 71 6.44 15.66 3.14
C GLU A 71 5.92 14.53 2.23
N GLU A 72 6.72 13.49 2.03
CA GLU A 72 6.28 12.30 1.30
C GLU A 72 5.10 11.62 1.99
N LEU A 73 5.17 11.44 3.32
CA LEU A 73 4.08 10.82 4.07
C LEU A 73 2.79 11.64 4.00
N LYS A 74 2.86 12.98 4.01
CA LYS A 74 1.69 13.84 3.78
C LYS A 74 1.15 13.68 2.37
N HIS A 75 2.03 13.63 1.38
CA HIS A 75 1.64 13.44 -0.01
C HIS A 75 0.88 12.12 -0.20
N ILE A 76 1.39 11.01 0.35
CA ILE A 76 0.71 9.71 0.30
C ILE A 76 -0.70 9.78 0.91
N GLN A 77 -0.88 10.46 2.04
CA GLN A 77 -2.21 10.58 2.68
C GLN A 77 -3.21 11.37 1.82
N GLU A 78 -2.75 12.33 1.03
CA GLU A 78 -3.59 13.15 0.15
C GLU A 78 -3.87 12.46 -1.19
N ASP A 79 -2.91 11.70 -1.70
CA ASP A 79 -2.88 11.21 -3.08
C ASP A 79 -3.36 9.76 -3.21
N LEU A 80 -2.93 8.85 -2.32
CA LEU A 80 -3.35 7.45 -2.35
C LEU A 80 -4.88 7.27 -2.31
N PRO A 81 -5.67 8.03 -1.52
CA PRO A 81 -7.13 7.88 -1.54
C PRO A 81 -7.81 8.33 -2.84
N LYS A 82 -7.10 9.05 -3.72
CA LYS A 82 -7.62 9.56 -5.00
C LYS A 82 -7.23 8.69 -6.20
N TYR A 83 -6.26 7.78 -6.02
CA TYR A 83 -5.76 6.86 -7.04
C TYR A 83 -6.72 5.68 -7.25
#